data_AF-A0A943FMY0-F1
#
_entry.id   AF-A0A943FMY0-F1
#
_cell.length_a   1.000
_cell.length_b   1.000
_cell.length_c   1.000
_cell.angle_alpha   90.00
_cell.angle_beta   90.00
_cell.angle_gamma   90.00
#
_symmetry.space_group_name_H-M   'P 1'
#
loop_
_entity.id
_entity.type
_entity.pdbx_description
1 polymer ?
#
loop_
_entity_poly.entity_id
_entity_poly.type
_entity_poly.pdbx_seq_one_letter_code
_entity_poly.pdbx_strand_id
1 'polypeptide(L)'
;MKNECSIVRDLLPLYAEGMLSEDSAAFVKEHLDTCEECCALSAGEEPSAPTDADTEQRTGEAGVLRTLKKKLRKQTWCAIVITVAVVLLVTLLLRLNPIDYLADISATKEYTISDRMALLFKGGISDRATALSVLNSVHIVFENKEEDVYNKMAMSREEISYYFGALMNYCVPEVFEGEILTTYHIDLLSAHFGGSSGKMWVKYGYSHFDQAHDLRPYDSTGAIDHIALWKLEKRDDGYWRVVEIVNNMELGCIYSDWYKDYARGDTELNMSWYAD
;
A
#
# COMPACT_ATOMS: atom_id res chain seq x y z
N MET A 1 -67.18 2.11 42.31
CA MET A 1 -65.86 2.29 41.66
C MET A 1 -65.76 1.35 40.46
N LYS A 2 -66.44 1.62 39.33
CA LYS A 2 -66.42 0.72 38.15
C LYS A 2 -65.20 0.91 37.24
N ASN A 3 -64.59 2.10 37.25
CA ASN A 3 -63.47 2.42 36.36
C ASN A 3 -62.13 1.84 36.84
N GLU A 4 -61.97 1.62 38.15
CA GLU A 4 -60.75 1.03 38.70
C GLU A 4 -60.70 -0.47 38.45
N CYS A 5 -61.84 -1.17 38.53
CA CYS A 5 -61.91 -2.60 38.23
C CYS A 5 -61.59 -2.93 36.76
N SER A 6 -61.98 -2.07 35.80
CA SER A 6 -61.61 -2.28 34.40
C SER A 6 -60.11 -2.14 34.16
N ILE A 7 -59.49 -1.13 34.80
CA ILE A 7 -58.05 -0.91 34.72
C ILE A 7 -57.29 -2.09 35.34
N VAL A 8 -57.73 -2.58 36.51
CA VAL A 8 -57.10 -3.72 37.17
C VAL A 8 -57.22 -5.01 36.36
N ARG A 9 -58.35 -5.24 35.67
CA ARG A 9 -58.53 -6.39 34.78
C ARG A 9 -57.59 -6.34 33.57
N ASP A 10 -57.38 -5.17 32.97
CA ASP A 10 -56.44 -5.00 31.85
C ASP A 10 -54.98 -5.17 32.27
N LEU A 11 -54.66 -4.83 33.53
CA LEU A 11 -53.32 -4.95 34.10
C LEU A 11 -53.03 -6.33 34.72
N LEU A 12 -54.04 -7.17 34.91
CA LEU A 12 -53.92 -8.48 35.57
C LEU A 12 -52.91 -9.42 34.87
N PRO A 13 -52.91 -9.55 33.52
CA PRO A 13 -51.93 -10.40 32.82
C PRO A 13 -50.50 -9.89 33.02
N LEU A 14 -50.30 -8.57 32.95
CA LEU A 14 -49.00 -7.93 33.15
C LEU A 14 -48.52 -8.01 34.61
N TYR A 15 -49.45 -7.99 35.56
CA TYR A 15 -49.19 -8.19 36.98
C TYR A 15 -48.75 -9.64 37.26
N ALA A 16 -49.43 -10.63 36.67
CA ALA A 16 -49.04 -12.05 36.77
C ALA A 16 -47.66 -12.33 36.16
N GLU A 17 -47.30 -11.62 35.08
CA GLU A 17 -45.98 -11.71 34.44
C GLU A 17 -44.88 -10.88 35.12
N GLY A 18 -45.22 -10.10 36.16
CA GLY A 18 -44.28 -9.27 36.91
C GLY A 18 -43.68 -8.11 36.10
N MET A 19 -44.37 -7.66 35.05
CA MET A 19 -43.90 -6.60 34.13
C MET A 19 -44.40 -5.20 34.49
N LEU A 20 -45.10 -5.04 35.61
CA LEU A 20 -45.56 -3.73 36.09
C LEU A 20 -44.49 -3.01 36.91
N SER A 21 -44.51 -1.68 36.88
CA SER A 21 -43.72 -0.86 37.80
C SER A 21 -44.18 -1.08 39.25
N GLU A 22 -43.29 -0.87 40.23
CA GLU A 22 -43.57 -1.09 41.65
C GLU A 22 -44.85 -0.36 42.13
N ASP A 23 -45.02 0.89 41.71
CA ASP A 23 -46.20 1.71 42.04
C ASP A 23 -47.51 1.12 41.47
N SER A 24 -47.46 0.62 40.23
CA SER A 24 -48.63 0.03 39.56
C SER A 24 -48.98 -1.34 40.13
N ALA A 25 -47.96 -2.11 40.53
CA ALA A 25 -48.13 -3.40 41.18
C ALA A 25 -48.74 -3.25 42.59
N ALA A 26 -48.32 -2.24 43.35
CA ALA A 26 -48.91 -1.93 44.66
C ALA A 26 -50.39 -1.56 44.55
N PHE A 27 -50.75 -0.75 43.54
CA PHE A 27 -52.15 -0.37 43.26
C PHE A 27 -53.03 -1.58 42.91
N VAL A 28 -52.55 -2.48 42.04
CA VAL A 28 -53.29 -3.70 41.68
C VAL A 28 -53.47 -4.61 42.90
N LYS A 29 -52.44 -4.76 43.74
CA LYS A 29 -52.49 -5.56 44.96
C LYS A 29 -53.50 -5.04 45.98
N GLU A 30 -53.48 -3.73 46.25
CA GLU A 30 -54.43 -3.09 47.18
C GLU A 30 -55.88 -3.22 46.69
N HIS A 31 -56.09 -3.18 45.37
CA HIS A 31 -57.41 -3.37 44.78
C HIS A 31 -57.90 -4.84 44.84
N LEU A 32 -57.00 -5.81 44.68
CA LEU A 32 -57.35 -7.24 44.81
C LEU A 32 -57.72 -7.61 46.27
N ASP A 33 -57.10 -6.96 47.26
CA ASP A 33 -57.43 -7.16 48.69
C ASP A 33 -58.80 -6.55 49.08
N THR A 34 -59.28 -5.56 48.32
CA THR A 34 -60.51 -4.80 48.64
C THR A 34 -61.70 -5.11 47.74
N CYS A 35 -61.48 -5.71 46.57
CA CYS A 35 -62.53 -6.02 45.60
C CYS A 35 -62.72 -7.52 45.36
N GLU A 36 -63.81 -8.09 45.88
CA GLU A 36 -64.15 -9.51 45.75
C GLU A 36 -64.34 -9.95 44.28
N GLU A 37 -64.83 -9.08 43.40
CA GLU A 37 -65.00 -9.42 41.97
C GLU A 37 -63.68 -9.57 41.21
N CYS A 38 -62.69 -8.71 41.50
CA CYS A 38 -61.37 -8.78 40.87
C CYS A 38 -60.53 -9.92 41.47
N CYS A 39 -60.70 -10.18 42.77
CA CYS A 39 -60.09 -11.32 43.45
C CYS A 39 -60.57 -12.66 42.86
N ALA A 40 -61.89 -12.82 42.65
CA ALA A 40 -62.45 -14.03 42.04
C ALA A 40 -61.97 -14.26 40.59
N LEU A 41 -61.78 -13.18 39.82
CA LEU A 41 -61.23 -13.27 38.45
C LEU A 41 -59.75 -13.68 38.46
N SER A 42 -58.96 -13.18 39.42
CA SER A 42 -57.56 -13.59 39.57
C SER A 42 -57.38 -15.04 40.02
N ALA A 43 -58.36 -15.62 40.72
CA ALA A 43 -58.33 -17.02 41.16
C ALA A 43 -58.74 -18.01 40.04
N GLY A 44 -59.36 -17.54 38.96
CA GLY A 44 -59.70 -18.37 37.79
C GLY A 44 -58.51 -18.64 36.85
N GLU A 45 -57.45 -17.84 36.97
CA GLU A 45 -56.18 -17.98 36.26
C GLU A 45 -55.06 -18.02 37.30
N GLU A 46 -54.97 -19.11 38.08
CA GLU A 46 -53.77 -19.39 38.88
C GLU A 46 -52.59 -19.70 37.94
N PRO A 47 -51.52 -18.89 37.88
CA PRO A 47 -50.21 -19.45 37.62
C PRO A 47 -49.78 -20.09 38.94
N SER A 48 -49.72 -21.42 38.97
CA SER A 48 -49.09 -22.17 40.05
C SER A 48 -47.77 -21.49 40.45
N ALA A 49 -47.57 -21.27 41.75
CA ALA A 49 -46.38 -20.67 42.33
C ALA A 49 -45.09 -21.18 41.66
N PRO A 50 -44.09 -20.30 41.41
CA PRO A 50 -42.86 -20.69 40.74
C PRO A 50 -42.20 -21.78 41.57
N THR A 51 -42.24 -23.00 41.05
CA THR A 51 -41.57 -24.15 41.67
C THR A 51 -40.07 -23.93 41.47
N ASP A 52 -39.21 -24.46 42.36
CA ASP A 52 -37.75 -24.33 42.25
C ASP A 52 -37.20 -24.71 40.86
N ALA A 53 -37.92 -25.57 40.13
CA ALA A 53 -37.67 -25.92 38.73
C ALA A 53 -37.71 -24.71 37.75
N ASP A 54 -38.57 -23.73 37.97
CA ASP A 54 -38.74 -22.56 37.09
C ASP A 54 -37.64 -21.51 37.34
N THR A 55 -37.12 -21.46 38.57
CA THR A 55 -35.95 -20.65 38.95
C THR A 55 -34.64 -21.29 38.47
N GLU A 56 -34.52 -22.63 38.51
CA GLU A 56 -33.42 -23.36 37.86
C GLU A 56 -33.45 -23.22 36.33
N GLN A 57 -34.63 -23.20 35.71
CA GLN A 57 -34.75 -23.04 34.26
C GLN A 57 -34.38 -21.62 33.81
N ARG A 58 -34.82 -20.56 34.51
CA ARG A 58 -34.40 -19.17 34.22
C ARG A 58 -32.91 -18.92 34.46
N THR A 59 -32.30 -19.54 35.48
CA THR A 59 -30.85 -19.44 35.72
C THR A 59 -30.04 -20.26 34.72
N GLY A 60 -30.55 -21.41 34.29
CA GLY A 60 -30.02 -22.21 33.18
C GLY A 60 -30.07 -21.46 31.85
N GLU A 61 -31.20 -20.85 31.50
CA GLU A 61 -31.37 -20.04 30.29
C GLU A 61 -30.48 -18.79 30.28
N ALA A 62 -30.36 -18.09 31.41
CA ALA A 62 -29.42 -16.97 31.57
C ALA A 62 -27.96 -17.43 31.45
N GLY A 63 -27.61 -18.61 31.98
CA GLY A 63 -26.29 -19.24 31.84
C GLY A 63 -25.96 -19.66 30.40
N VAL A 64 -26.93 -20.20 29.68
CA VAL A 64 -26.85 -20.58 28.27
C VAL A 64 -26.69 -19.33 27.39
N LEU A 65 -27.50 -18.29 27.60
CA LEU A 65 -27.35 -17.01 26.88
C LEU A 65 -25.99 -16.35 27.14
N ARG A 66 -25.46 -16.43 28.36
CA ARG A 66 -24.15 -15.87 28.72
C ARG A 66 -23.00 -16.66 28.09
N THR A 67 -23.11 -17.98 27.98
CA THR A 67 -22.13 -18.82 27.26
C THR A 67 -22.22 -18.64 25.75
N LEU A 68 -23.42 -18.49 25.19
CA LEU A 68 -23.64 -18.16 23.78
C LEU A 68 -23.07 -16.78 23.43
N LYS A 69 -23.36 -15.74 24.22
CA LYS A 69 -22.77 -14.40 24.04
C LYS A 69 -21.24 -14.41 24.12
N LYS A 70 -20.65 -15.21 25.03
CA LYS A 70 -19.19 -15.39 25.10
C LYS A 70 -18.63 -16.11 23.87
N LYS A 71 -19.29 -17.16 23.38
CA LYS A 71 -18.89 -17.87 22.14
C LYS A 71 -18.98 -16.95 20.92
N LEU A 72 -20.09 -16.22 20.77
CA LEU A 72 -20.28 -15.24 19.71
C LEU A 72 -19.24 -14.11 19.80
N ARG A 73 -19.01 -13.55 20.99
CA ARG A 73 -17.98 -12.50 21.20
C ARG A 73 -16.58 -13.01 20.86
N LYS A 74 -16.25 -14.25 21.24
CA LYS A 74 -14.97 -14.89 20.87
C LYS A 74 -14.87 -15.09 19.35
N GLN A 75 -15.96 -15.50 18.71
CA GLN A 75 -16.02 -15.68 17.25
C GLN A 75 -15.90 -14.35 16.50
N THR A 76 -16.56 -13.28 16.98
CA THR A 76 -16.42 -11.93 16.44
C THR A 76 -14.99 -11.40 16.63
N TRP A 77 -14.38 -11.63 17.79
CA TRP A 77 -12.97 -11.27 18.03
C TRP A 77 -12.01 -12.05 17.13
N CYS A 78 -12.24 -13.36 16.94
CA CYS A 78 -11.47 -14.16 15.98
C CYS A 78 -11.62 -13.61 14.56
N ALA A 79 -12.84 -13.27 14.13
CA ALA A 79 -13.08 -12.68 12.82
C ALA A 79 -12.35 -11.34 12.66
N ILE A 80 -12.45 -10.43 13.65
CA ILE A 80 -11.74 -9.14 13.63
C ILE A 80 -10.23 -9.34 13.56
N VAL A 81 -9.67 -10.23 14.39
CA VAL A 81 -8.22 -10.51 14.37
C VAL A 81 -7.78 -11.07 13.02
N ILE A 82 -8.56 -11.97 12.41
CA ILE A 82 -8.28 -12.50 11.07
C ILE A 82 -8.34 -11.36 10.04
N THR A 83 -9.38 -10.52 10.06
CA THR A 83 -9.50 -9.40 9.14
C THR A 83 -8.32 -8.44 9.29
N VAL A 84 -7.93 -8.07 10.51
CA VAL A 84 -6.76 -7.22 10.77
C VAL A 84 -5.48 -7.88 10.27
N ALA A 85 -5.28 -9.18 10.54
CA ALA A 85 -4.12 -9.92 10.07
C ALA A 85 -4.04 -9.97 8.54
N VAL A 86 -5.17 -10.18 7.85
CA VAL A 86 -5.26 -10.17 6.38
C VAL A 86 -4.95 -8.78 5.84
N VAL A 87 -5.51 -7.72 6.42
CA VAL A 87 -5.25 -6.34 5.98
C VAL A 87 -3.76 -6.00 6.17
N LEU A 88 -3.17 -6.35 7.31
CA LEU A 88 -1.74 -6.15 7.55
C LEU A 88 -0.88 -6.92 6.56
N LEU A 89 -1.24 -8.18 6.27
CA LEU A 89 -0.53 -9.01 5.29
C LEU A 89 -0.61 -8.40 3.88
N VAL A 90 -1.79 -7.97 3.44
CA VAL A 90 -1.98 -7.32 2.13
C VAL A 90 -1.19 -6.03 2.06
N THR A 91 -1.25 -5.20 3.10
CA THR A 91 -0.48 -3.94 3.16
C THR A 91 1.03 -4.20 3.10
N LEU A 92 1.51 -5.22 3.81
CA LEU A 92 2.91 -5.63 3.78
C LEU A 92 3.32 -6.12 2.38
N LEU A 93 2.47 -6.91 1.71
CA LEU A 93 2.72 -7.38 0.34
C LEU A 93 2.77 -6.23 -0.67
N LEU A 94 1.91 -5.23 -0.54
CA LEU A 94 1.94 -4.02 -1.37
C LEU A 94 3.23 -3.22 -1.13
N ARG A 95 3.67 -3.08 0.13
CA ARG A 95 4.91 -2.35 0.46
C ARG A 95 6.19 -3.08 0.04
N LEU A 96 6.19 -4.41 0.02
CA LEU A 96 7.38 -5.21 -0.29
C LEU A 96 7.55 -5.53 -1.78
N ASN A 97 6.47 -5.42 -2.56
CA ASN A 97 6.46 -5.69 -3.98
C ASN A 97 6.27 -4.40 -4.79
N PRO A 98 6.84 -4.30 -5.99
CA PRO A 98 6.73 -3.13 -6.85
C PRO A 98 5.33 -2.99 -7.50
N ILE A 99 4.26 -3.41 -6.83
CA ILE A 99 2.89 -3.42 -7.36
C ILE A 99 2.42 -1.99 -7.65
N ASP A 100 2.79 -1.04 -6.80
CA ASP A 100 2.45 0.37 -6.99
C ASP A 100 2.99 0.89 -8.33
N TYR A 101 4.20 0.49 -8.70
CA TYR A 101 4.85 0.89 -9.95
C TYR A 101 4.26 0.20 -11.19
N LEU A 102 3.70 -1.00 -11.03
CA LEU A 102 3.02 -1.69 -12.14
C LEU A 102 1.81 -0.90 -12.62
N ALA A 103 1.10 -0.21 -11.73
CA ALA A 103 -0.02 0.64 -12.12
C ALA A 103 0.47 1.74 -13.08
N ASP A 104 1.57 2.41 -12.74
CA ASP A 104 2.15 3.50 -13.54
C ASP A 104 2.67 3.02 -14.91
N ILE A 105 3.25 1.82 -14.99
CA ILE A 105 3.76 1.27 -16.27
C ILE A 105 2.75 0.40 -17.04
N SER A 106 1.57 0.13 -16.48
CA SER A 106 0.59 -0.77 -17.10
C SER A 106 -0.03 -0.22 -18.38
N ALA A 107 -0.14 1.11 -18.50
CA ALA A 107 -0.77 1.77 -19.63
C ALA A 107 0.23 2.19 -20.73
N THR A 108 1.53 2.16 -20.44
CA THR A 108 2.56 2.74 -21.31
C THR A 108 2.96 1.76 -22.40
N LYS A 109 2.92 2.21 -23.66
CA LYS A 109 3.11 1.34 -24.84
C LYS A 109 4.55 0.86 -25.02
N GLU A 110 5.50 1.47 -24.34
CA GLU A 110 6.94 1.19 -24.45
C GLU A 110 7.33 -0.15 -23.81
N TYR A 111 6.54 -0.65 -22.85
CA TYR A 111 6.83 -1.93 -22.18
C TYR A 111 5.99 -3.07 -22.73
N THR A 112 6.66 -4.18 -23.07
CA THR A 112 5.97 -5.42 -23.41
C THR A 112 5.36 -6.07 -22.17
N ILE A 113 4.44 -7.02 -22.36
CA ILE A 113 3.89 -7.82 -21.25
C ILE A 113 5.02 -8.55 -20.50
N SER A 114 6.02 -9.07 -21.21
CA SER A 114 7.17 -9.73 -20.59
C SER A 114 7.96 -8.79 -19.68
N ASP A 115 8.13 -7.53 -20.09
CA ASP A 115 8.86 -6.53 -19.30
C ASP A 115 8.12 -6.22 -18.00
N ARG A 116 6.80 -6.03 -18.09
CA ARG A 116 5.93 -5.78 -16.93
C ARG A 116 5.92 -6.98 -15.98
N MET A 117 5.89 -8.19 -16.51
CA MET A 117 5.97 -9.41 -15.71
C MET A 117 7.32 -9.57 -15.00
N ALA A 118 8.41 -9.10 -15.62
CA ALA A 118 9.72 -9.11 -14.97
C ALA A 118 9.74 -8.23 -13.71
N LEU A 119 8.98 -7.13 -13.68
CA LEU A 119 8.89 -6.27 -12.49
C LEU A 119 8.19 -6.96 -11.31
N LEU A 120 7.16 -7.78 -11.57
CA LEU A 120 6.37 -8.46 -10.53
C LEU A 120 7.19 -9.39 -9.62
N PHE A 121 8.26 -9.96 -10.14
CA PHE A 121 9.06 -10.96 -9.45
C PHE A 121 10.48 -10.45 -9.26
N LYS A 122 10.99 -10.46 -8.03
CA LYS A 122 12.35 -9.95 -7.72
C LYS A 122 13.49 -10.68 -8.45
N GLY A 123 13.22 -11.88 -8.97
CA GLY A 123 14.24 -12.74 -9.57
C GLY A 123 14.95 -13.65 -8.58
N GLY A 124 15.72 -14.60 -9.10
CA GLY A 124 16.50 -15.54 -8.30
C GLY A 124 17.66 -14.85 -7.57
N ILE A 125 18.23 -15.53 -6.56
CA ILE A 125 19.41 -15.03 -5.84
C ILE A 125 20.59 -14.83 -6.80
N SER A 126 20.79 -15.76 -7.74
CA SER A 126 21.84 -15.65 -8.76
C SER A 126 21.64 -14.43 -9.64
N ASP A 127 20.42 -14.17 -10.11
CA ASP A 127 20.11 -13.02 -10.95
C ASP A 127 20.39 -11.71 -10.22
N ARG A 128 19.99 -11.63 -8.94
CA ARG A 128 20.24 -10.45 -8.12
C ARG A 128 21.72 -10.21 -7.88
N ALA A 129 22.51 -11.27 -7.67
CA ALA A 129 23.96 -11.15 -7.56
C ALA A 129 24.59 -10.62 -8.87
N THR A 130 24.12 -11.11 -10.03
CA THR A 130 24.54 -10.60 -11.33
C THR A 130 24.15 -9.13 -11.53
N ALA A 131 22.92 -8.73 -11.20
CA ALA A 131 22.50 -7.34 -11.29
C ALA A 131 23.33 -6.41 -10.39
N LEU A 132 23.66 -6.84 -9.18
CA LEU A 132 24.53 -6.06 -8.29
C LEU A 132 25.94 -5.85 -8.88
N SER A 133 26.47 -6.83 -9.62
CA SER A 133 27.75 -6.65 -10.31
C SER A 133 27.71 -5.57 -11.39
N VAL A 134 26.55 -5.42 -12.06
CA VAL A 134 26.33 -4.34 -13.04
C VAL A 134 26.16 -3.00 -12.32
N LEU A 135 25.42 -2.97 -11.21
CA LEU A 135 25.19 -1.73 -10.44
C LEU A 135 26.48 -1.16 -9.81
N ASN A 136 27.48 -1.99 -9.53
CA ASN A 136 28.73 -1.53 -8.92
C ASN A 136 29.49 -0.51 -9.78
N SER A 137 29.36 -0.53 -11.11
CA SER A 137 30.03 0.44 -11.99
C SER A 137 29.18 1.68 -12.28
N VAL A 138 27.90 1.71 -11.87
CA VAL A 138 26.96 2.79 -12.20
C VAL A 138 27.36 4.13 -11.62
N HIS A 139 27.96 4.17 -10.42
CA HIS A 139 28.45 5.41 -9.81
C HIS A 139 29.40 6.19 -10.74
N ILE A 140 30.17 5.48 -11.57
CA ILE A 140 31.13 6.11 -12.49
C ILE A 140 30.40 6.98 -13.50
N VAL A 141 29.28 6.53 -14.06
CA VAL A 141 28.52 7.36 -15.01
C VAL A 141 27.59 8.34 -14.29
N PHE A 142 26.98 7.99 -13.15
CA PHE A 142 26.02 8.87 -12.46
C PHE A 142 26.68 10.08 -11.75
N GLU A 143 27.96 9.99 -11.39
CA GLU A 143 28.65 11.07 -10.67
C GLU A 143 29.60 11.88 -11.55
N ASN A 144 29.81 11.47 -12.80
CA ASN A 144 30.81 12.07 -13.67
C ASN A 144 30.22 12.50 -15.00
N LYS A 145 30.80 13.55 -15.56
CA LYS A 145 30.56 13.92 -16.95
C LYS A 145 31.14 12.88 -17.89
N GLU A 146 30.60 12.82 -19.10
CA GLU A 146 31.06 11.89 -20.12
C GLU A 146 32.57 12.02 -20.38
N GLU A 147 33.08 13.25 -20.51
CA GLU A 147 34.49 13.52 -20.73
C GLU A 147 35.37 13.10 -19.53
N ASP A 148 34.88 13.28 -18.30
CA ASP A 148 35.59 12.84 -17.10
C ASP A 148 35.67 11.32 -17.01
N VAL A 149 34.63 10.60 -17.44
CA VAL A 149 34.66 9.13 -17.52
C VAL A 149 35.75 8.69 -18.50
N TYR A 150 35.82 9.33 -19.67
CA TYR A 150 36.87 9.06 -20.66
C TYR A 150 38.28 9.35 -20.15
N ASN A 151 38.46 10.40 -19.35
CA ASN A 151 39.77 10.79 -18.83
C ASN A 151 40.21 9.98 -17.59
N LYS A 152 39.26 9.52 -16.76
CA LYS A 152 39.55 8.75 -15.53
C LYS A 152 39.88 7.29 -15.82
N MET A 153 39.35 6.73 -16.89
CA MET A 153 39.61 5.34 -17.26
C MET A 153 40.85 5.23 -18.14
N ALA A 154 41.71 4.26 -17.83
CA ALA A 154 42.88 3.94 -18.64
C ALA A 154 42.52 3.06 -19.86
N MET A 155 41.48 3.46 -20.60
CA MET A 155 40.87 2.71 -21.71
C MET A 155 40.54 3.67 -22.86
N SER A 156 40.40 3.16 -24.09
CA SER A 156 39.96 3.99 -25.22
C SER A 156 38.48 4.40 -25.08
N ARG A 157 38.07 5.47 -25.78
CA ARG A 157 36.65 5.89 -25.79
C ARG A 157 35.74 4.79 -26.31
N GLU A 158 36.18 4.04 -27.31
CA GLU A 158 35.45 2.90 -27.86
C GLU A 158 35.31 1.78 -26.82
N GLU A 159 36.36 1.48 -26.08
CA GLU A 159 36.34 0.45 -25.03
C GLU A 159 35.41 0.85 -23.86
N ILE A 160 35.39 2.13 -23.49
CA ILE A 160 34.53 2.69 -22.44
C ILE A 160 33.07 2.69 -22.88
N SER A 161 32.80 3.14 -24.10
CA SER A 161 31.44 3.11 -24.68
C SER A 161 30.96 1.67 -24.84
N TYR A 162 31.86 0.76 -25.21
CA TYR A 162 31.57 -0.66 -25.22
C TYR A 162 31.24 -1.16 -23.80
N TYR A 163 31.99 -0.75 -22.77
CA TYR A 163 31.84 -1.16 -21.35
C TYR A 163 30.52 -0.72 -20.75
N PHE A 164 30.22 0.57 -20.79
CA PHE A 164 29.03 1.14 -20.18
C PHE A 164 27.79 1.01 -21.07
N GLY A 165 27.96 0.93 -22.40
CA GLY A 165 26.84 0.84 -23.33
C GLY A 165 25.87 2.01 -23.15
N ALA A 166 24.59 1.68 -23.01
CA ALA A 166 23.54 2.68 -22.83
C ALA A 166 23.64 3.47 -21.51
N LEU A 167 24.44 3.03 -20.54
CA LEU A 167 24.65 3.75 -19.28
C LEU A 167 25.37 5.08 -19.46
N MET A 168 26.11 5.28 -20.55
CA MET A 168 26.73 6.58 -20.85
C MET A 168 25.70 7.71 -20.95
N ASN A 169 24.44 7.41 -21.27
CA ASN A 169 23.36 8.40 -21.31
C ASN A 169 22.98 8.96 -19.92
N TYR A 170 23.47 8.37 -18.83
CA TYR A 170 23.27 8.86 -17.47
C TYR A 170 24.43 9.75 -16.96
N CYS A 171 25.43 10.03 -17.79
CA CYS A 171 26.49 10.97 -17.45
C CYS A 171 25.92 12.35 -17.09
N VAL A 172 26.54 12.98 -16.09
CA VAL A 172 26.13 14.32 -15.62
C VAL A 172 26.33 15.32 -16.77
N PRO A 173 25.30 16.08 -17.16
CA PRO A 173 25.43 17.08 -18.21
C PRO A 173 26.48 18.15 -17.90
N GLU A 174 27.20 18.62 -18.93
CA GLU A 174 28.27 19.62 -18.76
C GLU A 174 27.79 20.95 -18.18
N VAL A 175 26.51 21.31 -18.39
CA VAL A 175 25.87 22.54 -17.88
C VAL A 175 25.87 22.67 -16.36
N PHE A 176 26.18 21.59 -15.62
CA PHE A 176 26.25 21.57 -14.16
C PHE A 176 27.70 21.67 -13.63
N GLU A 177 28.63 22.19 -14.44
CA GLU A 177 30.06 22.31 -14.12
C GLU A 177 30.36 23.18 -12.89
N GLY A 178 31.16 22.65 -11.96
CA GLY A 178 31.81 23.43 -10.89
C GLY A 178 30.87 24.00 -9.82
N GLU A 179 29.57 23.96 -10.06
CA GLU A 179 28.56 24.57 -9.21
C GLU A 179 27.68 23.53 -8.54
N ILE A 180 27.68 22.24 -8.91
CA ILE A 180 26.67 21.30 -8.43
C ILE A 180 27.25 20.01 -7.83
N LEU A 181 26.86 19.67 -6.59
CA LEU A 181 27.03 18.33 -6.00
C LEU A 181 25.90 17.43 -6.50
N THR A 182 26.24 16.34 -7.20
CA THR A 182 25.27 15.33 -7.63
C THR A 182 25.25 14.19 -6.64
N THR A 183 24.11 13.98 -5.97
CA THR A 183 23.85 12.74 -5.23
C THR A 183 22.84 11.91 -5.99
N TYR A 184 23.07 10.62 -6.09
CA TYR A 184 22.12 9.69 -6.67
C TYR A 184 21.85 8.54 -5.72
N HIS A 185 20.71 7.90 -5.91
CA HIS A 185 20.42 6.59 -5.35
C HIS A 185 19.92 5.68 -6.47
N ILE A 186 20.26 4.39 -6.38
CA ILE A 186 19.77 3.38 -7.30
C ILE A 186 19.44 2.10 -6.53
N ASP A 187 18.19 1.66 -6.65
CA ASP A 187 17.65 0.48 -6.01
C ASP A 187 17.29 -0.57 -7.07
N LEU A 188 17.70 -1.82 -6.83
CA LEU A 188 17.29 -2.95 -7.65
C LEU A 188 15.86 -3.39 -7.27
N LEU A 189 14.92 -3.29 -8.21
CA LEU A 189 13.55 -3.78 -8.03
C LEU A 189 13.40 -5.25 -8.40
N SER A 190 13.94 -5.65 -9.56
CA SER A 190 13.94 -7.03 -10.04
C SER A 190 15.08 -7.29 -11.02
N ALA A 191 15.48 -8.55 -11.16
CA ALA A 191 16.50 -8.97 -12.10
C ALA A 191 16.22 -10.38 -12.63
N HIS A 192 16.33 -10.58 -13.94
CA HIS A 192 16.09 -11.86 -14.60
C HIS A 192 17.13 -12.03 -15.71
N PHE A 193 18.01 -13.02 -15.58
CA PHE A 193 19.04 -13.29 -16.58
C PHE A 193 18.88 -14.70 -17.14
N GLY A 194 19.05 -14.85 -18.45
CA GLY A 194 18.92 -16.15 -19.12
C GLY A 194 19.70 -16.19 -20.42
N GLY A 195 20.51 -17.25 -20.59
CA GLY A 195 21.38 -17.39 -21.77
C GLY A 195 22.32 -16.19 -21.89
N SER A 196 22.10 -15.39 -22.94
CA SER A 196 22.83 -14.14 -23.23
C SER A 196 21.97 -12.88 -23.09
N SER A 197 20.73 -12.97 -22.61
CA SER A 197 19.81 -11.83 -22.46
C SER A 197 19.34 -11.67 -21.02
N GLY A 198 19.19 -10.42 -20.58
CA GLY A 198 18.83 -10.08 -19.22
C GLY A 198 17.90 -8.88 -19.18
N LYS A 199 17.10 -8.81 -18.12
CA LYS A 199 16.23 -7.68 -17.81
C LYS A 199 16.38 -7.37 -16.34
N MET A 200 16.57 -6.11 -16.01
CA MET A 200 16.46 -5.65 -14.63
C MET A 200 15.65 -4.37 -14.57
N TRP A 201 14.85 -4.27 -13.53
CA TRP A 201 14.17 -3.02 -13.20
C TRP A 201 14.93 -2.34 -12.08
N VAL A 202 15.22 -1.08 -12.30
CA VAL A 202 15.87 -0.21 -11.31
C VAL A 202 14.98 0.96 -10.99
N LYS A 203 15.08 1.42 -9.76
CA LYS A 203 14.55 2.69 -9.32
C LYS A 203 15.73 3.60 -9.03
N TYR A 204 15.78 4.78 -9.62
CA TYR A 204 16.86 5.72 -9.40
C TYR A 204 16.35 7.15 -9.28
N GLY A 205 17.10 7.98 -8.57
CA GLY A 205 16.85 9.42 -8.49
C GLY A 205 18.16 10.18 -8.43
N TYR A 206 18.08 11.47 -8.73
CA TYR A 206 19.21 12.39 -8.66
C TYR A 206 18.80 13.68 -7.99
N SER A 207 19.73 14.26 -7.24
CA SER A 207 19.60 15.58 -6.65
C SER A 207 20.85 16.38 -6.99
N HIS A 208 20.64 17.55 -7.57
CA HIS A 208 21.68 18.53 -7.85
C HIS A 208 21.61 19.62 -6.79
N PHE A 209 22.73 19.89 -6.10
CA PHE A 209 22.83 20.95 -5.09
C PHE A 209 23.85 22.00 -5.54
N ASP A 210 23.43 23.26 -5.61
CA ASP A 210 24.36 24.38 -5.88
C ASP A 210 25.42 24.50 -4.75
N GLN A 211 26.69 24.66 -5.12
CA GLN A 211 27.84 24.90 -4.23
C GLN A 211 27.78 26.32 -3.62
N ALA A 212 27.03 27.24 -4.23
CA ALA A 212 26.80 28.59 -3.73
C ALA A 212 25.75 28.61 -2.59
N HIS A 213 26.14 28.06 -1.43
CA HIS A 213 25.51 28.19 -0.12
C HIS A 213 24.12 27.54 0.09
N ASP A 214 24.11 26.74 1.17
CA ASP A 214 22.99 26.12 1.88
C ASP A 214 22.49 24.80 1.28
N LEU A 215 23.00 23.69 1.85
CA LEU A 215 22.54 22.31 1.61
C LEU A 215 21.11 22.10 2.16
N ARG A 216 20.17 23.00 1.87
CA ARG A 216 18.77 22.85 2.27
C ARG A 216 18.13 21.81 1.36
N PRO A 217 17.43 20.80 1.92
CA PRO A 217 16.79 19.75 1.14
C PRO A 217 15.75 20.23 0.11
N TYR A 218 15.30 21.49 0.21
CA TYR A 218 14.23 22.05 -0.63
C TYR A 218 14.74 22.82 -1.86
N ASP A 219 16.05 23.09 -1.95
CA ASP A 219 16.66 23.82 -3.07
C ASP A 219 17.34 22.89 -4.10
N SER A 220 17.20 21.57 -3.94
CA SER A 220 17.73 20.61 -4.91
C SER A 220 16.87 20.57 -6.17
N THR A 221 17.46 20.79 -7.34
CA THR A 221 16.81 20.55 -8.62
C THR A 221 17.10 19.11 -9.05
N GLY A 222 16.09 18.25 -9.02
CA GLY A 222 16.30 16.82 -9.22
C GLY A 222 15.00 16.11 -9.44
N ALA A 223 15.07 14.93 -10.07
CA ALA A 223 13.89 14.12 -10.26
C ALA A 223 13.78 13.08 -9.15
N ILE A 224 12.61 13.07 -8.52
CA ILE A 224 12.28 12.18 -7.41
C ILE A 224 11.86 10.83 -8.02
N ASP A 225 12.70 9.81 -7.84
CA ASP A 225 12.34 8.40 -7.97
C ASP A 225 11.76 7.96 -9.34
N HIS A 226 12.63 7.81 -10.34
CA HIS A 226 12.31 7.21 -11.63
C HIS A 226 12.44 5.69 -11.62
N ILE A 227 11.65 5.04 -12.48
CA ILE A 227 11.76 3.60 -12.73
C ILE A 227 12.08 3.36 -14.19
N ALA A 228 13.06 2.49 -14.40
CA ALA A 228 13.55 2.12 -15.71
C ALA A 228 13.69 0.61 -15.84
N LEU A 229 13.37 0.14 -17.04
CA LEU A 229 13.76 -1.19 -17.47
C LEU A 229 15.12 -1.10 -18.17
N TRP A 230 16.11 -1.81 -17.66
CA TRP A 230 17.37 -2.02 -18.32
C TRP A 230 17.35 -3.39 -18.98
N LYS A 231 17.61 -3.44 -20.29
CA LYS A 231 17.85 -4.69 -21.00
C LYS A 231 19.36 -4.88 -21.15
N LEU A 232 19.80 -6.09 -20.86
CA LEU A 232 21.20 -6.44 -20.79
C LEU A 232 21.50 -7.59 -21.73
N GLU A 233 22.71 -7.56 -22.28
CA GLU A 233 23.26 -8.66 -23.03
C GLU A 233 24.56 -9.14 -22.39
N LYS A 234 24.75 -10.45 -22.37
CA LYS A 234 26.02 -11.07 -22.01
C LYS A 234 26.90 -11.10 -23.25
N ARG A 235 28.03 -10.38 -23.20
CA ARG A 235 28.99 -10.33 -24.29
C ARG A 235 29.92 -11.54 -24.27
N ASP A 236 30.73 -11.69 -25.32
CA ASP A 236 31.67 -12.81 -25.50
C ASP A 236 32.75 -12.87 -24.41
N ASP A 237 33.04 -11.73 -23.78
CA ASP A 237 33.93 -11.61 -22.63
C ASP A 237 33.31 -12.11 -21.31
N GLY A 238 32.03 -12.52 -21.35
CA GLY A 238 31.29 -13.06 -20.22
C GLY A 238 30.63 -12.01 -19.31
N TYR A 239 30.81 -10.71 -19.58
CA TYR A 239 30.25 -9.63 -18.79
C TYR A 239 28.88 -9.18 -19.31
N TRP A 240 28.00 -8.82 -18.38
CA TRP A 240 26.70 -8.26 -18.67
C TRP A 240 26.81 -6.76 -18.88
N ARG A 241 26.20 -6.26 -19.96
CA ARG A 241 26.23 -4.83 -20.30
C ARG A 241 24.83 -4.35 -20.62
N VAL A 242 24.53 -3.13 -20.23
CA VAL A 242 23.24 -2.50 -20.51
C VAL A 242 23.25 -2.03 -21.96
N VAL A 243 22.36 -2.61 -22.76
CA VAL A 243 22.26 -2.30 -24.20
C VAL A 243 21.10 -1.38 -24.53
N GLU A 244 20.07 -1.39 -23.69
CA GLU A 244 18.87 -0.58 -23.89
C GLU A 244 18.29 -0.19 -22.53
N ILE A 245 17.81 1.04 -22.45
CA ILE A 245 17.18 1.63 -21.27
C ILE A 245 15.83 2.17 -21.71
N VAL A 246 14.77 1.57 -21.18
CA VAL A 246 13.39 1.97 -21.46
C VAL A 246 12.88 2.72 -20.23
N ASN A 247 12.57 3.99 -20.40
CA ASN A 247 12.14 4.91 -19.36
C ASN A 247 10.72 5.38 -19.65
N ASN A 248 9.85 5.38 -18.63
CA ASN A 248 8.51 5.96 -18.73
C ASN A 248 8.59 7.50 -18.58
N MET A 249 9.09 8.16 -19.61
CA MET A 249 9.40 9.60 -19.57
C MET A 249 8.25 10.43 -20.15
N GLU A 250 7.02 10.25 -19.65
CA GLU A 250 5.88 11.16 -19.92
C GLU A 250 5.48 12.01 -18.70
N LEU A 251 6.11 11.85 -17.54
CA LEU A 251 5.89 12.73 -16.39
C LEU A 251 6.99 13.79 -16.31
N GLY A 252 6.68 14.92 -16.95
CA GLY A 252 7.28 16.27 -16.89
C GLY A 252 8.64 16.45 -16.22
N CYS A 253 9.59 16.99 -16.98
CA CYS A 253 10.09 18.37 -16.83
C CYS A 253 11.27 18.59 -17.80
N ILE A 254 11.01 19.27 -18.93
CA ILE A 254 11.90 20.20 -19.67
C ILE A 254 13.21 19.64 -20.27
N TYR A 255 13.87 18.66 -19.66
CA TYR A 255 15.17 18.14 -20.10
C TYR A 255 15.07 17.02 -21.12
N SER A 256 13.99 16.23 -21.15
CA SER A 256 13.87 15.10 -22.07
C SER A 256 13.67 15.52 -23.54
N ASP A 257 12.90 16.58 -23.77
CA ASP A 257 12.69 17.14 -25.12
C ASP A 257 13.95 17.87 -25.60
N TRP A 258 14.61 18.63 -24.71
CA TRP A 258 15.93 19.22 -25.00
C TRP A 258 16.97 18.14 -25.38
N TYR A 259 16.99 17.01 -24.66
CA TYR A 259 17.92 15.92 -24.94
C TYR A 259 17.61 15.19 -26.25
N LYS A 260 16.32 15.00 -26.58
CA LYS A 260 15.88 14.40 -27.86
C LYS A 260 16.15 15.31 -29.07
N ASP A 261 16.16 16.62 -28.89
CA ASP A 261 16.45 17.59 -29.94
C ASP A 261 17.96 17.81 -30.11
N TYR A 262 18.72 17.86 -29.01
CA TYR A 262 20.18 17.89 -29.03
C TYR A 262 20.79 16.63 -29.68
N ALA A 263 20.27 15.44 -29.35
CA ALA A 263 20.73 14.18 -29.93
C ALA A 263 20.39 14.02 -31.43
N ARG A 264 19.45 14.82 -31.98
CA ARG A 264 19.13 14.86 -33.41
C ARG A 264 19.93 15.88 -34.21
N GLY A 265 20.70 16.75 -33.56
CA GLY A 265 21.52 17.76 -34.22
C GLY A 265 20.74 18.96 -34.79
N ASP A 266 19.47 19.11 -34.43
CA ASP A 266 18.65 20.24 -34.86
C ASP A 266 19.02 21.48 -34.01
N THR A 267 19.83 22.37 -34.59
CA THR A 267 20.40 23.56 -33.91
C THR A 267 19.59 24.84 -34.08
N GLU A 268 18.30 24.75 -34.45
CA GLU A 268 17.40 25.90 -34.48
C GLU A 268 16.35 25.82 -33.36
N LEU A 269 16.75 26.30 -32.18
CA LEU A 269 15.88 26.49 -31.02
C LEU A 269 14.85 27.60 -31.33
N ASN A 270 13.62 27.23 -31.68
CA ASN A 270 12.52 28.19 -31.73
C ASN A 270 12.01 28.45 -30.30
N MET A 271 12.57 29.49 -29.66
CA MET A 271 12.20 29.97 -28.31
C MET A 271 10.79 30.59 -28.22
N SER A 272 9.93 30.46 -29.23
CA SER A 272 8.60 31.09 -29.26
C SER A 272 7.59 30.54 -28.25
N TRP A 273 7.93 29.47 -27.52
CA TRP A 273 7.05 28.86 -26.51
C TRP A 273 7.24 29.43 -25.10
N TYR A 274 8.17 30.38 -24.89
CA TYR A 274 8.48 31.00 -23.60
C TYR A 274 7.97 32.44 -23.45
N ALA A 275 7.13 32.91 -24.37
CA ALA A 275 6.46 34.21 -24.26
C ALA A 275 4.95 33.99 -24.22
N ASP A 276 4.44 33.56 -23.06
CA ASP A 276 3.25 34.10 -22.38
C ASP A 276 2.94 33.30 -21.10
#